data_AF-A0A081BUY4-F1
#
_entry.id   AF-A0A081BUY4-F1
#
_cell.length_a   1.000
_cell.length_b   1.000
_cell.length_c   1.000
_cell.angle_alpha   90.00
_cell.angle_beta   90.00
_cell.angle_gamma   90.00
#
_symmetry.space_group_name_H-M   'P 1'
#
loop_
_entity.id
_entity.type
_entity.pdbx_description
1 polymer ?
#
loop_
_entity_poly.entity_id
_entity_poly.type
_entity_poly.pdbx_seq_one_letter_code
_entity_poly.pdbx_strand_id
1 'polypeptide(L)'
;MAKNKTLPDMTISEASEFWDEHQFDEFADIEEVHDIEFALKRKKYVGIDLDLYSRITIQAKQLHIPEERLIQQWLGEKVNA
;
A
#
# COMPACT_ATOMS: atom_id res chain seq x y z
N MET A 1 6.51 27.14 -10.22
CA MET A 1 6.24 25.69 -10.05
C MET A 1 6.85 24.98 -11.24
N ALA A 2 7.99 24.31 -11.04
CA ALA A 2 8.63 23.54 -12.10
C ALA A 2 7.71 22.35 -12.46
N LYS A 3 7.52 22.11 -13.76
CA LYS A 3 6.77 20.94 -14.23
C LYS A 3 7.56 19.69 -13.86
N ASN A 4 6.94 18.73 -13.16
CA ASN A 4 7.53 17.41 -12.98
C ASN A 4 7.84 16.83 -14.38
N LYS A 5 9.13 16.63 -14.68
CA LYS A 5 9.53 15.76 -15.80
C LYS A 5 8.85 14.42 -15.55
N THR A 6 8.01 13.97 -16.48
CA THR A 6 7.51 12.59 -16.48
C THR A 6 8.72 11.67 -16.56
N LEU A 7 9.05 11.04 -15.43
CA LEU A 7 10.10 10.02 -15.38
C LEU A 7 9.68 8.86 -16.30
N PRO A 8 10.63 8.22 -17.00
CA PRO A 8 10.35 7.01 -17.75
C PRO A 8 9.77 5.96 -16.79
N ASP A 9 8.76 5.25 -17.27
CA ASP A 9 8.06 4.20 -16.50
C ASP A 9 9.04 3.03 -16.32
N MET A 10 9.70 2.96 -15.16
CA MET A 10 10.64 1.91 -14.80
C MET A 10 10.13 1.15 -13.57
N THR A 11 10.32 -0.16 -13.59
CA THR A 11 10.06 -1.00 -12.42
C THR A 11 11.12 -0.78 -11.34
N ILE A 12 10.80 -1.13 -10.10
CA ILE A 12 11.75 -1.03 -8.97
C ILE A 12 13.02 -1.83 -9.24
N SER A 13 12.90 -2.99 -9.89
CA SER A 13 14.04 -3.84 -10.23
C SER A 13 14.96 -3.19 -11.25
N GLU A 14 14.40 -2.61 -12.32
CA GLU A 14 15.17 -1.90 -13.35
C GLU A 14 15.87 -0.67 -12.78
N ALA A 15 15.21 0.07 -11.87
CA ALA A 15 15.82 1.18 -11.17
C ALA A 15 17.00 0.72 -10.29
N SER A 16 16.87 -0.42 -9.60
CA SER A 16 17.94 -0.99 -8.77
C SER A 16 19.16 -1.36 -9.60
N GLU A 17 18.95 -2.10 -10.70
CA GLU A 17 20.04 -2.54 -11.60
C GLU A 17 20.75 -1.35 -12.24
N PHE A 18 20.00 -0.30 -12.61
CA PHE A 18 20.58 0.94 -13.12
C PHE A 18 21.51 1.62 -12.11
N TRP A 19 21.09 1.74 -10.85
CA TRP A 19 21.89 2.40 -9.80
C TRP A 19 23.02 1.53 -9.23
N ASP A 20 23.05 0.23 -9.52
CA ASP A 20 24.21 -0.62 -9.22
C ASP A 20 25.41 -0.27 -10.12
N GLU A 21 25.16 0.23 -11.33
CA GLU A 21 26.18 0.56 -12.33
C GLU A 21 26.50 2.07 -12.43
N HIS A 22 25.66 2.95 -11.90
CA HIS A 22 25.80 4.41 -12.03
C HIS A 22 25.90 5.10 -10.66
N GLN A 23 26.75 6.12 -10.56
CA GLN A 23 26.85 6.97 -9.36
C GLN A 23 26.03 8.27 -9.51
N PHE A 24 25.59 8.83 -8.38
CA PHE A 24 24.74 10.04 -8.37
C PHE A 24 25.44 11.28 -8.93
N ASP A 25 26.76 11.38 -8.78
CA ASP A 25 27.58 12.51 -9.24
C ASP A 25 27.81 12.52 -10.76
N GLU A 26 27.44 11.45 -11.46
CA GLU A 26 27.46 11.37 -12.93
C GLU A 26 26.38 12.25 -13.58
N PHE A 27 25.38 12.70 -12.81
CA PHE A 27 24.24 13.45 -13.32
C PHE A 27 24.20 14.85 -12.72
N ALA A 28 24.46 15.86 -13.55
CA ALA A 28 24.52 17.26 -13.14
C ALA A 28 23.16 17.91 -12.84
N ASP A 29 22.05 17.26 -13.19
CA ASP A 29 20.68 17.76 -13.02
C ASP A 29 19.87 17.02 -11.95
N ILE A 30 20.52 16.20 -11.12
CA ILE A 30 19.87 15.57 -9.96
C ILE A 30 19.81 16.58 -8.81
N GLU A 31 18.59 16.86 -8.36
CA GLU A 31 18.33 17.63 -7.14
C GLU A 31 17.98 16.65 -6.01
N GLU A 32 18.59 16.84 -4.84
CA GLU A 32 18.21 16.12 -3.63
C GLU A 32 16.76 16.48 -3.27
N VAL A 33 15.88 15.47 -3.21
CA VAL A 33 14.48 15.68 -2.87
C VAL A 33 14.36 15.75 -1.35
N HIS A 34 14.14 16.96 -0.85
CA HIS A 34 13.71 17.20 0.52
C HIS A 34 12.17 17.17 0.58
N ASP A 35 11.61 16.72 1.70
CA ASP A 35 10.16 16.66 1.98
C ASP A 35 9.37 15.51 1.29
N ILE A 36 9.81 14.27 1.49
CA ILE A 36 9.01 13.09 1.13
C ILE A 36 7.88 12.91 2.15
N GLU A 37 6.65 13.25 1.77
CA GLU A 37 5.46 12.99 2.58
C GLU A 37 4.92 11.57 2.34
N PHE A 38 5.09 10.70 3.33
CA PHE A 38 4.45 9.38 3.32
C PHE A 38 3.02 9.48 3.86
N ALA A 39 2.03 9.15 3.03
CA ALA A 39 0.65 8.96 3.48
C ALA A 39 0.50 7.63 4.25
N LEU A 40 1.10 7.54 5.43
CA LEU A 40 0.96 6.39 6.30
C LEU A 40 -0.47 6.30 6.85
N LYS A 41 -1.26 5.39 6.28
CA LYS A 41 -2.59 5.09 6.81
C LYS A 41 -2.45 4.41 8.17
N ARG A 42 -2.90 5.07 9.24
CA ARG A 42 -2.96 4.47 10.58
C ARG A 42 -3.89 3.26 10.54
N LYS A 43 -3.35 2.08 10.83
CA LYS A 43 -4.16 0.86 11.02
C LYS A 43 -4.86 0.93 12.37
N LYS A 44 -6.16 0.61 12.39
CA LYS A 44 -6.93 0.42 13.61
C LYS A 44 -7.08 -1.08 13.83
N TYR A 45 -6.78 -1.54 15.04
CA TYR A 45 -6.94 -2.94 15.43
C TYR A 45 -8.23 -3.09 16.23
N VAL A 46 -9.01 -4.11 15.91
CA VAL A 46 -10.26 -4.43 16.60
C VAL A 46 -10.14 -5.85 17.14
N GLY A 47 -10.41 -6.03 18.43
CA GLY A 47 -10.45 -7.36 19.04
C GLY A 47 -11.66 -8.12 18.52
N ILE A 48 -11.44 -9.34 18.02
CA ILE A 48 -12.49 -10.26 17.58
C ILE A 48 -12.27 -11.58 18.31
N ASP A 49 -13.36 -12.16 18.80
CA ASP A 49 -13.35 -13.49 19.39
C ASP A 49 -12.84 -14.55 18.39
N LEU A 50 -12.05 -15.51 18.87
CA LEU A 50 -11.39 -16.51 18.00
C LEU A 50 -12.39 -17.42 17.29
N ASP A 51 -13.47 -17.81 17.97
CA ASP A 51 -14.49 -18.68 17.38
C ASP A 51 -15.25 -17.91 16.29
N LEU A 52 -15.55 -16.63 16.53
CA LEU A 52 -16.14 -15.75 15.52
C LEU A 52 -15.19 -15.57 14.31
N TYR A 53 -13.91 -15.32 14.55
CA TYR A 53 -12.92 -15.14 13.48
C TYR A 53 -12.77 -16.39 12.61
N SER A 54 -12.83 -17.58 13.22
CA SER A 54 -12.78 -18.86 12.48
C SER A 54 -13.94 -18.98 11.49
N ARG A 55 -15.15 -18.57 11.89
CA ARG A 55 -16.34 -18.59 11.04
C ARG A 55 -16.25 -17.58 9.91
N ILE A 56 -15.74 -16.38 10.19
CA ILE A 56 -15.50 -15.33 9.19
C ILE A 56 -14.52 -15.85 8.13
N THR A 57 -13.44 -16.51 8.55
CA THR A 57 -12.43 -17.07 7.64
C THR A 57 -13.03 -18.09 6.68
N ILE A 58 -13.90 -18.98 7.18
CA ILE A 58 -14.59 -19.98 6.34
C ILE A 58 -15.47 -19.29 5.30
N GLN A 59 -16.25 -18.28 5.70
CA GLN A 59 -17.12 -17.56 4.77
C GLN A 59 -16.35 -16.72 3.76
N ALA A 60 -15.29 -16.04 4.18
CA ALA A 60 -14.43 -15.26 3.29
C ALA A 60 -13.83 -16.12 2.18
N LYS A 61 -13.37 -17.34 2.52
CA LYS A 61 -12.90 -18.34 1.54
C LYS A 61 -13.99 -18.77 0.57
N GLN A 62 -15.20 -19.06 1.05
CA GLN A 62 -16.33 -19.44 0.20
C GLN A 62 -16.72 -18.31 -0.78
N LEU A 63 -16.58 -17.07 -0.34
CA LEU A 63 -16.89 -15.87 -1.12
C LEU A 63 -15.72 -15.37 -1.98
N HIS A 64 -14.54 -16.03 -1.92
CA HIS A 64 -13.31 -15.60 -2.60
C HIS A 64 -12.93 -14.14 -2.35
N ILE A 65 -13.11 -13.66 -1.11
CA ILE A 65 -12.73 -12.30 -0.70
C ILE A 65 -11.83 -12.36 0.55
N PRO A 66 -11.01 -11.32 0.79
CA PRO A 66 -10.25 -11.22 2.03
C PRO A 66 -11.15 -11.09 3.26
N GLU A 67 -10.72 -11.68 4.38
CA GLU A 67 -11.42 -11.64 5.67
C GLU A 67 -11.68 -10.19 6.12
N GLU A 68 -10.68 -9.32 5.94
CA GLU A 68 -10.73 -7.91 6.31
C GLU A 68 -11.83 -7.15 5.54
N ARG A 69 -12.07 -7.53 4.28
CA ARG A 69 -13.13 -6.95 3.44
C ARG A 69 -14.51 -7.39 3.92
N LEU A 70 -14.67 -8.67 4.24
CA LEU A 70 -15.92 -9.22 4.76
C LEU A 70 -16.28 -8.58 6.11
N ILE A 71 -15.29 -8.41 7.01
CA ILE A 71 -15.46 -7.73 8.30
C ILE A 71 -15.93 -6.28 8.10
N GLN A 72 -15.31 -5.54 7.19
CA GLN A 72 -15.70 -4.15 6.93
C GLN A 72 -17.12 -4.03 6.37
N GLN A 73 -17.51 -4.92 5.44
CA GLN A 73 -18.86 -4.93 4.89
C GLN A 73 -19.90 -5.19 5.98
N TRP A 74 -19.69 -6.22 6.79
CA TRP A 74 -20.61 -6.56 7.88
C TRP A 74 -20.74 -5.44 8.93
N LEU A 75 -19.61 -4.84 9.35
CA LEU A 75 -19.64 -3.69 10.26
C LEU A 75 -20.35 -2.49 9.63
N GLY A 76 -20.13 -2.23 8.33
CA GLY A 76 -20.81 -1.17 7.58
C GLY A 76 -22.33 -1.37 7.52
N GLU A 77 -22.79 -2.60 7.32
CA GLU A 77 -24.22 -2.93 7.36
C GLU A 77 -24.83 -2.66 8.73
N LYS A 78 -24.11 -2.95 9.82
CA LYS A 78 -24.64 -2.76 11.19
C LYS A 78 -24.64 -1.31 11.66
N VAL A 79 -23.72 -0.49 11.17
CA VAL A 79 -23.65 0.94 11.53
C VAL A 79 -24.63 1.78 10.69
N ASN A 80 -24.91 1.36 9.45
CA ASN A 80 -25.78 2.10 8.54
C ASN A 80 -27.24 1.58 8.51
N ALA A 81 -27.58 0.58 9.34
CA ALA A 81 -28.95 0.08 9.53
C ALA A 81 -29.62 0.78 10.72
#